data_AF-A0A397F1I9-F1
#
_entry.id   AF-A0A397F1I9-F1
#
_cell.length_a   1.000
_cell.length_b   1.000
_cell.length_c   1.000
_cell.angle_alpha   90.00
_cell.angle_beta   90.00
_cell.angle_gamma   90.00
#
_symmetry.space_group_name_H-M   'P 1'
#
loop_
_entity.id
_entity.type
_entity.pdbx_description
1 polymer ?
#
loop_
_entity_poly.entity_id
_entity_poly.type
_entity_poly.pdbx_seq_one_letter_code
_entity_poly.pdbx_strand_id
1 'polypeptide(L)'
;MEWRQPPLKGDSPLPRADTALVYDPVSYKVLLFGGWANRWFGDLHCLHVSEIVGPPYSVSSIVPASGPITGSTKVKVEGYNFTGGSANVRFAVSKGYLDVQGQVLSPTTIQVTTPNFDKYGPLQTEVRVALPGESFTNISTSYKVYHVHFLTQSVTNASKSLGFGPCLMLSLAHLVMAQEPTSFVIQAVDKEGVQRDCGGDVFTIRLTEVTDAPDGGIQMDISTINDKGDGRYIVTFVPPAAGKFILTITFEGTFDGIAGPIRGSPFACTFQPPSDEMTIRCVPSIAREDDFNSSDLIRKLYTDTTKRAGDFKRVLKELKADIPSNDVDGLEALKKIKDLMRKLDNDRAANQLLQEQTSNLFHYMKKIGAHVDKETVDVENLAKLFHDVQVQCPDTEARITEPTRVFSEKTEATIVEYEKKIKKWGDTIKTLDFWDSKLEPDKALEKIEMQLVEWDNEKKRCAEKSDLSLIFGFPHLMTDTHKMMTALRTDIE
;
A
#
# COMPACT_ATOMS: atom_id res chain seq x y z
N MET A 1 1.72 -41.93 11.30
CA MET A 1 0.58 -42.79 10.97
C MET A 1 -0.55 -42.39 11.90
N GLU A 2 -1.70 -42.01 11.34
CA GLU A 2 -2.90 -41.71 12.11
C GLU A 2 -3.88 -42.88 11.99
N TRP A 3 -4.53 -43.25 13.09
CA TRP A 3 -5.62 -44.21 13.04
C TRP A 3 -6.83 -43.57 12.38
N ARG A 4 -7.40 -44.25 11.37
CA ARG A 4 -8.62 -43.82 10.68
C ARG A 4 -9.59 -44.99 10.61
N GLN A 5 -10.86 -44.70 10.82
CA GLN A 5 -11.96 -45.67 10.69
C GLN A 5 -12.82 -45.25 9.49
N PRO A 6 -12.53 -45.78 8.27
CA PRO A 6 -13.34 -45.46 7.10
C PRO A 6 -14.77 -45.98 7.27
N PRO A 7 -15.77 -45.27 6.72
CA PRO A 7 -17.16 -45.77 6.74
C PRO A 7 -17.25 -47.05 5.90
N LEU A 8 -17.63 -48.15 6.54
CA LEU A 8 -17.80 -49.45 5.90
C LEU A 8 -19.27 -49.67 5.54
N LYS A 9 -19.52 -50.25 4.37
CA LYS A 9 -20.85 -50.66 3.93
C LYS A 9 -20.92 -52.18 3.84
N GLY A 10 -21.91 -52.77 4.51
CA GLY A 10 -22.12 -54.21 4.56
C GLY A 10 -21.84 -54.80 5.95
N ASP A 11 -21.93 -56.13 6.04
CA ASP A 11 -21.76 -56.83 7.29
C ASP A 11 -20.28 -56.97 7.64
N SER A 12 -19.92 -56.54 8.85
CA SER A 12 -18.55 -56.69 9.34
C SER A 12 -18.30 -58.15 9.78
N PRO A 13 -17.08 -58.67 9.60
CA PRO A 13 -16.73 -60.00 10.07
C PRO A 13 -16.89 -60.07 11.59
N LEU A 14 -17.44 -61.20 12.08
CA LEU A 14 -17.50 -61.47 13.51
C LEU A 14 -16.10 -61.43 14.15
N PRO A 15 -15.97 -61.02 15.43
CA PRO A 15 -14.70 -61.01 16.14
C PRO A 15 -13.98 -62.36 16.07
N ARG A 16 -12.71 -62.35 15.64
CA ARG A 16 -11.89 -63.52 15.36
C ARG A 16 -10.41 -63.19 15.47
N ALA A 17 -9.59 -64.13 15.93
CA ALA A 17 -8.13 -64.04 15.95
C ALA A 17 -7.51 -64.92 14.85
N ASP A 18 -6.20 -64.81 14.61
CA ASP A 18 -5.44 -65.68 13.68
C ASP A 18 -6.02 -65.74 12.26
N THR A 19 -6.44 -64.59 11.73
CA THR A 19 -6.96 -64.46 10.36
C THR A 19 -5.85 -64.30 9.33
N ALA A 20 -6.14 -64.71 8.10
CA ALA A 20 -5.33 -64.37 6.94
C ALA A 20 -6.00 -63.24 6.16
N LEU A 21 -5.19 -62.26 5.73
CA LEU A 21 -5.63 -61.12 4.95
C LEU A 21 -4.77 -61.01 3.69
N VAL A 22 -5.40 -60.99 2.52
CA VAL A 22 -4.74 -60.93 1.22
C VAL A 22 -5.27 -59.72 0.45
N TYR A 23 -4.37 -58.93 -0.11
CA TYR A 23 -4.74 -57.82 -1.01
C TYR A 23 -4.57 -58.26 -2.46
N ASP A 24 -5.64 -58.17 -3.24
CA ASP A 24 -5.62 -58.32 -4.69
C ASP A 24 -5.49 -56.94 -5.36
N PRO A 25 -4.32 -56.62 -5.95
CA PRO A 25 -4.07 -55.33 -6.59
C PRO A 25 -4.84 -55.14 -7.90
N VAL A 26 -5.33 -56.22 -8.53
CA VAL A 26 -6.04 -56.13 -9.83
C VAL A 26 -7.50 -55.76 -9.62
N SER A 27 -8.14 -56.35 -8.61
CA SER A 27 -9.55 -56.08 -8.31
C SER A 27 -9.77 -55.05 -7.19
N TYR A 28 -8.68 -54.52 -6.62
CA TYR A 28 -8.66 -53.61 -5.48
C TYR A 28 -9.48 -54.15 -4.30
N LYS A 29 -9.33 -55.44 -4.00
CA LYS A 29 -10.05 -56.13 -2.92
C LYS A 29 -9.10 -56.59 -1.84
N VAL A 30 -9.51 -56.43 -0.61
CA VAL A 30 -8.92 -57.11 0.55
C VAL A 30 -9.81 -58.30 0.89
N LEU A 31 -9.22 -59.49 0.84
CA LEU A 31 -9.87 -60.75 1.16
C LEU A 31 -9.44 -61.16 2.57
N LEU A 32 -10.40 -61.30 3.46
CA LEU A 32 -10.22 -61.80 4.82
C LEU A 32 -10.87 -63.18 4.91
N PHE A 33 -10.09 -64.17 5.36
CA PHE A 33 -10.60 -65.53 5.54
C PHE A 33 -9.95 -66.23 6.73
N GLY A 34 -10.62 -67.29 7.18
CA GLY A 34 -10.20 -68.07 8.34
C GLY A 34 -10.39 -67.31 9.64
N GLY A 35 -9.51 -67.63 10.58
CA GLY A 35 -9.55 -67.13 11.95
C GLY A 35 -10.32 -68.02 12.90
N TRP A 36 -10.04 -67.82 14.18
CA TRP A 36 -10.53 -68.62 15.30
C TRP A 36 -11.28 -67.76 16.31
N ALA A 37 -12.44 -68.23 16.75
CA ALA A 37 -13.12 -67.78 17.97
C ALA A 37 -14.00 -68.92 18.50
N ASN A 38 -13.49 -69.72 19.43
CA ASN A 38 -14.11 -70.97 19.94
C ASN A 38 -14.40 -72.05 18.87
N ARG A 39 -14.28 -71.72 17.59
CA ARG A 39 -14.32 -72.57 16.39
C ARG A 39 -13.53 -71.88 15.27
N TRP A 40 -13.09 -72.67 14.28
CA TRP A 40 -12.55 -72.12 13.04
C TRP A 40 -13.66 -71.61 12.13
N PHE A 41 -13.45 -70.44 11.56
CA PHE A 41 -14.36 -69.87 10.57
C PHE A 41 -14.00 -70.31 9.15
N GLY A 42 -15.02 -70.63 8.35
CA GLY A 42 -14.90 -71.01 6.94
C GLY A 42 -15.57 -70.02 5.98
N ASP A 43 -15.83 -68.80 6.43
CA ASP A 43 -16.38 -67.70 5.62
C ASP A 43 -15.26 -66.88 4.95
N LEU A 44 -15.62 -66.21 3.86
CA LEU A 44 -14.76 -65.29 3.12
C LEU A 44 -15.41 -63.91 3.14
N HIS A 45 -14.70 -62.93 3.68
CA HIS A 45 -15.09 -61.53 3.67
C HIS A 45 -14.27 -60.79 2.62
N CYS A 46 -14.94 -59.96 1.83
CA CYS A 46 -14.33 -59.19 0.76
C CYS A 46 -14.61 -57.70 0.97
N LEU A 47 -13.56 -56.90 1.07
CA LEU A 47 -13.64 -55.45 1.20
C LEU A 47 -13.05 -54.81 -0.06
N HIS A 48 -13.87 -54.05 -0.80
CA HIS A 48 -13.36 -53.20 -1.89
C HIS A 48 -12.66 -51.97 -1.30
N VAL A 49 -11.41 -51.76 -1.69
CA VAL A 49 -10.54 -50.68 -1.17
C VAL A 49 -10.07 -49.72 -2.28
N SER A 50 -10.70 -49.76 -3.45
CA SER A 50 -10.34 -48.94 -4.62
C SER A 50 -10.29 -47.44 -4.32
N GLU A 51 -11.20 -46.92 -3.49
CA GLU A 51 -11.25 -45.51 -3.09
C GLU A 51 -10.10 -45.10 -2.16
N ILE A 52 -9.55 -46.06 -1.40
CA ILE A 52 -8.50 -45.79 -0.41
C ILE A 52 -7.12 -45.90 -1.05
N VAL A 53 -6.87 -46.98 -1.80
CA VAL A 53 -5.56 -47.24 -2.40
C VAL A 53 -5.35 -46.40 -3.66
N GLY A 54 -6.41 -46.13 -4.41
CA GLY A 54 -6.34 -45.46 -5.70
C GLY A 54 -5.67 -46.31 -6.79
N PRO A 55 -5.69 -45.85 -8.04
CA PRO A 55 -4.99 -46.51 -9.13
C PRO A 55 -3.45 -46.41 -8.99
N PRO A 56 -2.65 -47.21 -9.73
CA PRO A 56 -1.18 -47.25 -9.63
C PRO A 56 -0.45 -46.00 -10.16
N TYR A 57 -1.20 -44.94 -10.50
CA TYR A 57 -0.72 -43.67 -11.01
C TYR A 57 -1.26 -42.50 -10.18
N SER A 58 -0.52 -41.39 -10.18
CA SER A 58 -0.85 -40.22 -9.36
C SER A 58 -0.57 -38.92 -10.10
N VAL A 59 -1.31 -37.87 -9.73
CA VAL A 59 -1.10 -36.51 -10.21
C VAL A 59 -0.29 -35.73 -9.17
N SER A 60 0.67 -34.94 -9.62
CA SER A 60 1.47 -34.06 -8.78
C SER A 60 1.11 -32.58 -8.98
N SER A 61 1.10 -32.10 -10.22
CA SER A 61 0.97 -30.68 -10.54
C SER A 61 0.26 -30.45 -11.88
N ILE A 62 -0.12 -29.20 -12.14
CA ILE A 62 -0.63 -28.77 -13.44
C ILE A 62 0.01 -27.43 -13.83
N VAL A 63 0.54 -27.34 -15.05
CA VAL A 63 1.28 -26.18 -15.55
C VAL A 63 0.74 -25.76 -16.92
N PRO A 64 0.25 -24.52 -17.08
CA PRO A 64 0.02 -23.51 -16.05
C PRO A 64 -1.09 -23.91 -15.06
N ALA A 65 -1.01 -23.42 -13.81
CA ALA A 65 -1.97 -23.72 -12.75
C ALA A 65 -3.27 -22.88 -12.82
N SER A 66 -3.40 -22.01 -13.83
CA SER A 66 -4.57 -21.16 -14.03
C SER A 66 -4.86 -20.89 -15.52
N GLY A 67 -6.12 -20.55 -15.83
CA GLY A 67 -6.53 -20.14 -17.17
C GLY A 67 -7.95 -19.54 -17.25
N PRO A 68 -8.34 -19.04 -18.45
CA PRO A 68 -9.61 -18.37 -18.68
C PRO A 68 -10.83 -19.32 -18.61
N ILE A 69 -11.98 -18.74 -18.27
CA ILE A 69 -13.27 -19.42 -18.10
C ILE A 69 -13.81 -19.99 -19.40
N THR A 70 -13.45 -19.40 -20.53
CA THR A 70 -13.78 -19.95 -21.85
C THR A 70 -13.01 -21.23 -22.18
N GLY A 71 -12.02 -21.60 -21.37
CA GLY A 71 -11.15 -22.73 -21.61
C GLY A 71 -10.18 -22.49 -22.76
N SER A 72 -9.82 -23.57 -23.47
CA SER A 72 -8.88 -23.59 -24.61
C SER A 72 -7.40 -23.37 -24.26
N THR A 73 -7.03 -23.39 -22.98
CA THR A 73 -5.64 -23.34 -22.55
C THR A 73 -5.01 -24.72 -22.65
N LYS A 74 -3.88 -24.81 -23.34
CA LYS A 74 -3.04 -26.02 -23.35
C LYS A 74 -2.29 -26.10 -22.02
N VAL A 75 -2.63 -27.09 -21.21
CA VAL A 75 -2.02 -27.34 -19.90
C VAL A 75 -1.33 -28.70 -19.90
N LYS A 76 -0.26 -28.81 -19.12
CA LYS A 76 0.48 -30.04 -18.87
C LYS A 76 0.19 -30.48 -17.44
N VAL A 77 -0.41 -31.65 -17.30
CA VAL A 77 -0.62 -32.31 -16.01
C VAL A 77 0.59 -33.20 -15.75
N GLU A 78 1.30 -32.95 -14.67
CA GLU A 78 2.45 -33.73 -14.24
C GLU A 78 2.03 -34.77 -13.19
N GLY A 79 2.77 -35.87 -13.15
CA GLY A 79 2.48 -36.97 -12.24
C GLY A 79 3.41 -38.15 -12.43
N TYR A 80 2.96 -39.33 -12.02
CA TYR A 80 3.75 -40.56 -12.04
C TYR A 80 2.95 -41.73 -12.61
N ASN A 81 3.64 -42.62 -13.33
CA ASN A 81 3.12 -43.87 -13.91
C ASN A 81 1.95 -43.71 -14.89
N PHE A 82 1.92 -42.62 -15.67
CA PHE A 82 0.96 -42.51 -16.76
C PHE A 82 1.29 -43.50 -17.87
N THR A 83 0.34 -44.35 -18.24
CA THR A 83 0.52 -45.38 -19.27
C THR A 83 -0.59 -45.27 -20.32
N GLY A 84 -0.31 -45.74 -21.55
CA GLY A 84 -1.22 -45.60 -22.68
C GLY A 84 -1.05 -44.30 -23.47
N GLY A 85 -1.95 -44.05 -24.44
CA GLY A 85 -1.88 -42.89 -25.35
C GLY A 85 -2.85 -41.74 -25.01
N SER A 86 -3.89 -42.01 -24.22
CA SER A 86 -4.92 -41.02 -23.87
C SER A 86 -5.32 -41.19 -22.41
N ALA A 87 -5.75 -40.10 -21.78
CA ALA A 87 -6.28 -40.09 -20.42
C ALA A 87 -7.49 -39.16 -20.32
N ASN A 88 -8.45 -39.46 -19.45
CA ASN A 88 -9.54 -38.56 -19.11
C ASN A 88 -9.14 -37.69 -17.92
N VAL A 89 -9.18 -36.39 -18.10
CA VAL A 89 -8.88 -35.40 -17.05
C VAL A 89 -10.19 -34.74 -16.63
N ARG A 90 -10.55 -34.92 -15.36
CA ARG A 90 -11.75 -34.35 -14.74
C ARG A 90 -11.39 -33.07 -14.02
N PHE A 91 -12.07 -31.99 -14.36
CA PHE A 91 -12.06 -30.72 -13.63
C PHE A 91 -13.38 -30.62 -12.83
N ALA A 92 -13.28 -30.74 -11.51
CA ALA A 92 -14.42 -30.76 -10.59
C ALA A 92 -14.50 -29.50 -9.73
N VAL A 93 -15.73 -29.07 -9.45
CA VAL A 93 -16.09 -27.97 -8.53
C VAL A 93 -17.23 -28.42 -7.63
N SER A 94 -17.51 -27.67 -6.56
CA SER A 94 -18.63 -27.98 -5.65
C SER A 94 -20.01 -28.07 -6.33
N LYS A 95 -20.17 -27.43 -7.50
CA LYS A 95 -21.42 -27.39 -8.28
C LYS A 95 -21.49 -28.41 -9.43
N GLY A 96 -20.45 -29.20 -9.69
CA GLY A 96 -20.41 -30.15 -10.80
C GLY A 96 -19.00 -30.47 -11.31
N TYR A 97 -18.89 -31.17 -12.44
CA TYR A 97 -17.61 -31.54 -13.03
C TYR A 97 -17.67 -31.54 -14.56
N LEU A 98 -16.50 -31.39 -15.20
CA LEU A 98 -16.30 -31.47 -16.64
C LEU A 98 -15.12 -32.40 -16.94
N ASP A 99 -15.32 -33.34 -17.85
CA ASP A 99 -14.28 -34.29 -18.27
C ASP A 99 -13.77 -33.91 -19.66
N VAL A 100 -12.46 -33.89 -19.82
CA VAL A 100 -11.78 -33.64 -21.10
C VAL A 100 -10.76 -34.73 -21.39
N GLN A 101 -10.61 -35.04 -22.67
CA GLN A 101 -9.63 -36.02 -23.12
C GLN A 101 -8.26 -35.35 -23.27
N GLY A 102 -7.27 -35.90 -22.55
CA GLY A 102 -5.86 -35.54 -22.64
C GLY A 102 -5.04 -36.59 -23.38
N GLN A 103 -3.92 -36.17 -23.95
CA GLN A 103 -2.93 -37.01 -24.60
C GLN A 103 -1.78 -37.28 -23.64
N VAL A 104 -1.44 -38.55 -23.43
CA VAL A 104 -0.27 -38.93 -22.61
C VAL A 104 0.98 -38.74 -23.47
N LEU A 105 1.87 -37.83 -23.08
CA LEU A 105 3.13 -37.58 -23.81
C LEU A 105 4.28 -38.42 -23.26
N SER A 106 4.29 -38.63 -21.94
CA SER A 106 5.31 -39.38 -21.23
C SER A 106 4.71 -40.04 -19.98
N PRO A 107 5.45 -40.95 -19.32
CA PRO A 107 5.02 -41.53 -18.04
C PRO A 107 4.80 -40.53 -16.90
N THR A 108 5.20 -39.27 -17.10
CA THR A 108 5.10 -38.20 -16.11
C THR A 108 4.32 -36.99 -16.61
N THR A 109 3.84 -36.97 -17.85
CA THR A 109 3.21 -35.78 -18.44
C THR A 109 2.03 -36.11 -19.36
N ILE A 110 0.90 -35.47 -19.08
CA ILE A 110 -0.31 -35.50 -19.91
C ILE A 110 -0.57 -34.09 -20.42
N GLN A 111 -0.74 -33.93 -21.73
CA GLN A 111 -1.17 -32.68 -22.34
C GLN A 111 -2.69 -32.67 -22.50
N VAL A 112 -3.35 -31.65 -21.99
CA VAL A 112 -4.81 -31.50 -22.10
C VAL A 112 -5.18 -30.05 -22.41
N THR A 113 -6.35 -29.87 -23.02
CA THR A 113 -6.91 -28.55 -23.27
C THR A 113 -8.05 -28.31 -22.29
N THR A 114 -8.03 -27.19 -21.57
CA THR A 114 -9.01 -26.90 -20.53
C THR A 114 -10.42 -26.70 -21.11
N PRO A 115 -11.47 -27.24 -20.46
CA PRO A 115 -12.84 -27.08 -20.94
C PRO A 115 -13.39 -25.68 -20.65
N ASN A 116 -14.50 -25.33 -21.31
CA ASN A 116 -15.24 -24.11 -20.98
C ASN A 116 -15.99 -24.29 -19.64
N PHE A 117 -15.75 -23.38 -18.72
CA PHE A 117 -16.25 -23.32 -17.35
C PHE A 117 -17.30 -22.22 -17.10
N ASP A 118 -17.83 -21.55 -18.13
CA ASP A 118 -18.81 -20.45 -18.04
C ASP A 118 -20.03 -20.83 -17.19
N LYS A 119 -20.45 -22.10 -17.25
CA LYS A 119 -21.59 -22.63 -16.49
C LYS A 119 -21.38 -22.60 -14.97
N TYR A 120 -20.13 -22.68 -14.50
CA TYR A 120 -19.81 -22.84 -13.07
C TYR A 120 -19.21 -21.57 -12.45
N GLY A 121 -18.65 -20.68 -13.27
CA GLY A 121 -18.01 -19.44 -12.82
C GLY A 121 -16.51 -19.58 -12.52
N PRO A 122 -15.85 -18.50 -12.08
CA PRO A 122 -14.41 -18.44 -11.81
C PRO A 122 -14.11 -19.09 -10.45
N LEU A 123 -14.04 -20.42 -10.43
CA LEU A 123 -13.81 -21.20 -9.22
C LEU A 123 -12.46 -21.92 -9.29
N GLN A 124 -11.91 -22.25 -8.12
CA GLN A 124 -10.81 -23.20 -8.02
C GLN A 124 -11.38 -24.60 -8.29
N THR A 125 -10.81 -25.26 -9.29
CA THR A 125 -11.23 -26.58 -9.76
C THR A 125 -10.24 -27.64 -9.26
N GLU A 126 -10.75 -28.77 -8.81
CA GLU A 126 -9.94 -29.96 -8.54
C GLU A 126 -9.75 -30.74 -9.83
N VAL A 127 -8.51 -31.05 -10.18
CA VAL A 127 -8.13 -31.80 -11.36
C VAL A 127 -7.73 -33.21 -10.94
N ARG A 128 -8.40 -34.20 -11.53
CA ARG A 128 -8.11 -35.64 -11.34
C ARG A 128 -7.95 -36.31 -12.69
N VAL A 129 -7.13 -37.35 -12.75
CA VAL A 129 -6.84 -38.08 -13.99
C VAL A 129 -7.37 -39.51 -13.88
N ALA A 130 -7.95 -40.03 -14.95
CA ALA A 130 -8.30 -41.44 -15.13
C ALA A 130 -7.71 -41.95 -16.44
N LEU A 131 -6.92 -43.02 -16.39
CA LEU A 131 -6.49 -43.74 -17.58
C LEU A 131 -7.66 -44.57 -18.15
N PRO A 132 -7.62 -44.95 -19.44
CA PRO A 132 -8.73 -45.67 -20.08
C PRO A 132 -9.01 -47.00 -19.38
N GLY A 133 -10.23 -47.17 -18.85
CA GLY A 133 -10.66 -48.38 -18.14
C GLY A 133 -10.29 -48.41 -16.65
N GLU A 134 -9.60 -47.39 -16.13
CA GLU A 134 -9.19 -47.27 -14.73
C GLU A 134 -10.01 -46.21 -13.97
N SER A 135 -9.93 -46.22 -12.63
CA SER A 135 -10.57 -45.23 -11.76
C SER A 135 -9.78 -43.92 -11.68
N PHE A 136 -10.41 -42.82 -11.26
CA PHE A 136 -9.70 -41.54 -11.08
C PHE A 136 -8.66 -41.61 -9.96
N THR A 137 -7.61 -40.78 -10.06
CA THR A 137 -6.63 -40.60 -9.00
C THR A 137 -7.28 -40.18 -7.68
N ASN A 138 -6.75 -40.73 -6.59
CA ASN A 138 -7.14 -40.37 -5.20
C ASN A 138 -6.59 -38.99 -4.81
N ILE A 139 -5.44 -38.60 -5.36
CA ILE A 139 -4.83 -37.27 -5.21
C ILE A 139 -5.31 -36.37 -6.35
N SER A 140 -5.73 -35.15 -6.01
CA SER A 140 -6.09 -34.09 -6.95
C SER A 140 -5.03 -32.99 -6.94
N THR A 141 -4.89 -32.30 -8.07
CA THR A 141 -4.19 -31.01 -8.14
C THR A 141 -5.21 -29.90 -8.36
N SER A 142 -4.88 -28.65 -8.06
CA SER A 142 -5.81 -27.54 -8.18
C SER A 142 -5.52 -26.71 -9.43
N TYR A 143 -6.56 -26.36 -10.18
CA TYR A 143 -6.48 -25.46 -11.32
C TYR A 143 -7.47 -24.31 -11.17
N LYS A 144 -6.98 -23.07 -11.33
CA LYS A 144 -7.79 -21.87 -11.10
C LYS A 144 -8.37 -21.33 -12.41
N VAL A 145 -9.69 -21.21 -12.46
CA VAL A 145 -10.40 -20.63 -13.60
C VAL A 145 -10.73 -19.16 -13.33
N TYR A 146 -10.39 -18.25 -14.26
CA TYR A 146 -10.69 -16.82 -14.17
C TYR A 146 -11.53 -16.33 -15.36
N HIS A 147 -12.35 -15.28 -15.25
CA HIS A 147 -13.17 -14.81 -16.38
C HIS A 147 -12.33 -14.35 -17.60
N VAL A 148 -12.89 -14.39 -18.81
CA VAL A 148 -12.23 -13.77 -19.99
C VAL A 148 -12.20 -12.24 -19.88
N HIS A 149 -13.21 -11.64 -19.25
CA HIS A 149 -13.17 -10.21 -18.90
C HIS A 149 -12.08 -9.90 -17.85
N PHE A 150 -11.71 -10.91 -17.05
CA PHE A 150 -10.59 -10.86 -16.11
C PHE A 150 -9.23 -10.77 -16.80
N LEU A 151 -9.04 -11.16 -18.07
CA LEU A 151 -7.73 -10.95 -18.72
C LEU A 151 -7.36 -9.47 -18.88
N THR A 152 -8.34 -8.55 -18.88
CA THR A 152 -8.08 -7.09 -18.83
C THR A 152 -8.32 -6.48 -17.45
N GLN A 153 -8.96 -7.20 -16.53
CA GLN A 153 -9.23 -6.75 -15.15
C GLN A 153 -8.23 -7.31 -14.14
N SER A 154 -7.45 -8.35 -14.44
CA SER A 154 -6.39 -8.88 -13.57
C SER A 154 -5.03 -8.24 -13.83
N VAL A 155 -4.95 -7.35 -14.81
CA VAL A 155 -3.70 -6.73 -15.21
C VAL A 155 -3.30 -5.71 -14.15
N THR A 156 -2.04 -5.74 -13.74
CA THR A 156 -1.51 -4.84 -12.74
C THR A 156 -1.65 -3.40 -13.20
N ASN A 157 -2.28 -2.58 -12.37
CA ASN A 157 -2.32 -1.15 -12.54
C ASN A 157 -1.25 -0.53 -11.65
N ALA A 158 -0.22 0.04 -12.28
CA ALA A 158 0.88 0.68 -11.56
C ALA A 158 0.39 1.77 -10.59
N SER A 159 -0.51 2.65 -11.04
CA SER A 159 -1.02 3.78 -10.24
C SER A 159 -1.87 3.37 -9.03
N LYS A 160 -2.36 2.13 -8.99
CA LYS A 160 -3.12 1.57 -7.85
C LYS A 160 -2.28 0.61 -7.00
N SER A 161 -1.20 0.06 -7.56
CA SER A 161 -0.29 -0.83 -6.84
C SER A 161 0.49 -0.08 -5.79
N LEU A 162 0.78 -0.75 -4.68
CA LEU A 162 1.30 -0.12 -3.48
C LEU A 162 2.57 -0.81 -3.00
N GLY A 163 3.63 -0.04 -2.75
CA GLY A 163 4.79 -0.49 -2.00
C GLY A 163 4.66 -0.09 -0.54
N PHE A 164 4.90 -1.02 0.39
CA PHE A 164 4.97 -0.73 1.82
C PHE A 164 6.14 -1.46 2.48
N GLY A 165 6.76 -0.80 3.45
CA GLY A 165 7.95 -1.27 4.13
C GLY A 165 8.74 -0.12 4.75
N PRO A 166 9.75 -0.40 5.59
CA PRO A 166 10.43 0.63 6.36
C PRO A 166 11.09 1.72 5.51
N CYS A 167 11.64 1.35 4.34
CA CYS A 167 12.29 2.31 3.45
C CYS A 167 11.31 3.14 2.61
N LEU A 168 10.08 2.65 2.37
CA LEU A 168 9.09 3.32 1.50
C LEU A 168 8.15 4.24 2.28
N MET A 169 7.88 3.89 3.53
CA MET A 169 6.92 4.61 4.36
C MET A 169 7.57 5.84 4.97
N LEU A 170 7.00 7.02 4.73
CA LEU A 170 7.53 8.28 5.25
C LEU A 170 7.75 8.27 6.78
N SER A 171 6.92 7.52 7.51
CA SER A 171 7.03 7.32 8.96
C SER A 171 8.28 6.55 9.41
N LEU A 172 8.84 5.70 8.55
CA LEU A 172 9.96 4.80 8.87
C LEU A 172 11.20 5.06 8.01
N ALA A 173 11.07 5.78 6.90
CA ALA A 173 12.11 5.95 5.87
C ALA A 173 13.40 6.62 6.39
N HIS A 174 13.34 7.28 7.54
CA HIS A 174 14.47 7.90 8.23
C HIS A 174 15.11 7.03 9.32
N LEU A 175 14.53 5.86 9.59
CA LEU A 175 14.94 4.92 10.63
C LEU A 175 15.59 3.67 10.04
N VAL A 176 16.08 3.71 8.79
CA VAL A 176 16.72 2.54 8.14
C VAL A 176 18.23 2.69 8.18
N MET A 177 18.95 1.63 8.55
CA MET A 177 20.41 1.62 8.58
C MET A 177 21.01 1.41 7.19
N ALA A 178 22.10 2.10 6.89
CA ALA A 178 22.94 1.77 5.75
C ALA A 178 23.74 0.48 6.01
N GLN A 179 24.12 -0.23 4.95
CA GLN A 179 24.90 -1.47 4.98
C GLN A 179 24.23 -2.67 5.68
N GLU A 180 23.01 -2.50 6.20
CA GLU A 180 22.17 -3.56 6.73
C GLU A 180 21.09 -3.94 5.71
N PRO A 181 20.76 -5.23 5.54
CA PRO A 181 19.69 -5.63 4.64
C PRO A 181 18.32 -5.09 5.10
N THR A 182 17.58 -4.56 4.13
CA THR A 182 16.22 -4.08 4.32
C THR A 182 15.32 -4.65 3.23
N SER A 183 14.07 -4.94 3.60
CA SER A 183 13.08 -5.47 2.69
C SER A 183 11.81 -4.64 2.71
N PHE A 184 11.14 -4.58 1.57
CA PHE A 184 9.80 -4.02 1.43
C PHE A 184 8.95 -4.91 0.54
N VAL A 185 7.63 -4.75 0.64
CA VAL A 185 6.67 -5.55 -0.11
C VAL A 185 5.95 -4.65 -1.11
N ILE A 186 5.86 -5.13 -2.35
CA ILE A 186 5.00 -4.55 -3.38
C ILE A 186 3.75 -5.41 -3.44
N GLN A 187 2.60 -4.79 -3.22
CA GLN A 187 1.29 -5.39 -3.45
C GLN A 187 0.77 -4.91 -4.80
N ALA A 188 0.71 -5.83 -5.76
CA ALA A 188 0.09 -5.57 -7.05
C ALA A 188 -1.43 -5.53 -6.89
N VAL A 189 -2.02 -4.53 -7.54
CA VAL A 189 -3.45 -4.25 -7.52
C VAL A 189 -3.90 -4.04 -8.95
N ASP A 190 -5.10 -4.50 -9.25
CA ASP A 190 -5.66 -4.37 -10.57
C ASP A 190 -6.31 -2.99 -10.84
N LYS A 191 -6.90 -2.83 -12.03
CA LYS A 191 -7.59 -1.58 -12.41
C LYS A 191 -8.85 -1.29 -11.58
N GLU A 192 -9.46 -2.29 -10.96
CA GLU A 192 -10.66 -2.14 -10.13
C GLU A 192 -10.31 -1.82 -8.68
N GLY A 193 -9.05 -2.03 -8.28
CA GLY A 193 -8.58 -1.86 -6.91
C GLY A 193 -8.57 -3.16 -6.11
N VAL A 194 -8.74 -4.31 -6.75
CA VAL A 194 -8.68 -5.62 -6.11
C VAL A 194 -7.23 -6.10 -6.07
N GLN A 195 -6.84 -6.66 -4.92
CA GLN A 195 -5.51 -7.25 -4.75
C GLN A 195 -5.35 -8.44 -5.69
N ARG A 196 -4.22 -8.49 -6.41
CA ARG A 196 -3.93 -9.63 -7.27
C ARG A 196 -3.75 -10.88 -6.45
N ASP A 197 -4.12 -12.00 -7.05
CA ASP A 197 -4.04 -13.34 -6.47
C ASP A 197 -3.20 -14.29 -7.33
N CYS A 198 -2.46 -13.71 -8.27
CA CYS A 198 -1.52 -14.35 -9.18
C CYS A 198 -0.27 -13.46 -9.32
N GLY A 199 0.89 -14.10 -9.38
CA GLY A 199 2.18 -13.45 -9.62
C GLY A 199 2.48 -13.21 -11.11
N GLY A 200 3.76 -13.06 -11.43
CA GLY A 200 4.30 -12.91 -12.78
C GLY A 200 4.50 -11.48 -13.27
N ASP A 201 4.25 -10.48 -12.44
CA ASP A 201 4.51 -9.07 -12.79
C ASP A 201 5.99 -8.74 -12.71
N VAL A 202 6.45 -7.93 -13.65
CA VAL A 202 7.83 -7.47 -13.73
C VAL A 202 7.93 -6.04 -13.21
N PHE A 203 8.74 -5.86 -12.17
CA PHE A 203 9.04 -4.55 -11.60
C PHE A 203 10.52 -4.22 -11.76
N THR A 204 10.81 -2.98 -12.16
CA THR A 204 12.15 -2.40 -12.18
C THR A 204 12.29 -1.45 -11.00
N ILE A 205 13.35 -1.64 -10.21
CA ILE A 205 13.56 -0.91 -8.97
C ILE A 205 14.95 -0.28 -9.02
N ARG A 206 15.01 1.04 -8.90
CA ARG A 206 16.24 1.83 -8.94
C ARG A 206 16.37 2.71 -7.72
N LEU A 207 17.51 2.63 -7.06
CA LEU A 207 17.92 3.51 -5.97
C LEU A 207 18.93 4.54 -6.51
N THR A 208 18.66 5.83 -6.33
CA THR A 208 19.53 6.94 -6.77
C THR A 208 19.85 7.85 -5.60
N GLU A 209 21.11 8.11 -5.34
CA GLU A 209 21.55 9.03 -4.30
C GLU A 209 21.27 10.49 -4.68
N VAL A 210 20.79 11.28 -3.71
CA VAL A 210 20.57 12.71 -3.86
C VAL A 210 21.82 13.44 -3.35
N THR A 211 22.69 13.85 -4.28
CA THR A 211 23.91 14.61 -3.97
C THR A 211 24.00 15.85 -4.84
N ASP A 212 24.64 16.90 -4.31
CA ASP A 212 25.01 18.10 -5.06
C ASP A 212 26.37 17.93 -5.77
N ALA A 213 26.94 16.71 -5.77
CA ALA A 213 28.26 16.46 -6.32
C ALA A 213 28.22 16.39 -7.87
N PRO A 214 29.20 17.00 -8.55
CA PRO A 214 29.23 17.09 -10.02
C PRO A 214 29.39 15.74 -10.74
N ASP A 215 29.88 14.71 -10.06
CA ASP A 215 30.12 13.38 -10.63
C ASP A 215 28.87 12.46 -10.67
N GLY A 216 27.72 12.97 -10.20
CA GLY A 216 26.49 12.20 -10.05
C GLY A 216 26.50 11.34 -8.77
N GLY A 217 25.31 11.10 -8.20
CA GLY A 217 25.15 10.25 -7.03
C GLY A 217 25.24 8.75 -7.34
N ILE A 218 25.40 7.92 -6.31
CA ILE A 218 25.37 6.45 -6.43
C ILE A 218 24.03 6.00 -7.03
N GLN A 219 24.08 5.15 -8.06
CA GLN A 219 22.91 4.48 -8.64
C GLN A 219 23.04 2.96 -8.48
N MET A 220 21.96 2.33 -8.02
CA MET A 220 21.89 0.89 -7.81
C MET A 220 20.54 0.37 -8.33
N ASP A 221 20.59 -0.60 -9.25
CA ASP A 221 19.40 -1.35 -9.67
C ASP A 221 19.23 -2.59 -8.76
N ILE A 222 18.03 -2.78 -8.23
CA ILE A 222 17.71 -3.85 -7.29
C ILE A 222 17.04 -4.99 -8.06
N SER A 223 17.73 -6.12 -8.19
CA SER A 223 17.26 -7.29 -8.93
C SER A 223 16.65 -8.39 -8.05
N THR A 224 16.81 -8.31 -6.73
CA THR A 224 16.37 -9.34 -5.79
C THR A 224 14.89 -9.16 -5.46
N ILE A 225 14.03 -9.63 -6.37
CA ILE A 225 12.57 -9.59 -6.25
C ILE A 225 12.05 -11.04 -6.15
N ASN A 226 11.45 -11.37 -5.01
CA ASN A 226 10.84 -12.67 -4.77
C ASN A 226 9.32 -12.58 -4.94
N ASP A 227 8.81 -13.10 -6.06
CA ASP A 227 7.38 -13.25 -6.33
C ASP A 227 6.77 -14.38 -5.46
N LYS A 228 5.71 -14.07 -4.72
CA LYS A 228 4.99 -15.04 -3.88
C LYS A 228 3.87 -15.76 -4.63
N GLY A 229 3.61 -15.40 -5.88
CA GLY A 229 2.54 -15.98 -6.69
C GLY A 229 1.14 -15.54 -6.27
N ASP A 230 1.00 -14.67 -5.27
CA ASP A 230 -0.26 -14.18 -4.70
C ASP A 230 -0.42 -12.66 -4.88
N GLY A 231 0.22 -12.10 -5.90
CA GLY A 231 0.22 -10.66 -6.18
C GLY A 231 1.17 -9.84 -5.29
N ARG A 232 1.89 -10.48 -4.37
CA ARG A 232 2.94 -9.84 -3.57
C ARG A 232 4.35 -10.17 -4.06
N TYR A 233 5.20 -9.15 -4.01
CA TYR A 233 6.60 -9.23 -4.39
C TYR A 233 7.43 -8.70 -3.23
N ILE A 234 8.30 -9.53 -2.68
CA ILE A 234 9.22 -9.13 -1.61
C ILE A 234 10.53 -8.71 -2.26
N VAL A 235 10.94 -7.47 -1.99
CA VAL A 235 12.17 -6.90 -2.51
C VAL A 235 13.14 -6.75 -1.36
N THR A 236 14.33 -7.32 -1.47
CA THR A 236 15.37 -7.28 -0.43
C THR A 236 16.66 -6.71 -1.00
N PHE A 237 17.23 -5.71 -0.35
CA PHE A 237 18.49 -5.11 -0.77
C PHE A 237 19.28 -4.55 0.41
N VAL A 238 20.54 -4.22 0.18
CA VAL A 238 21.42 -3.59 1.18
C VAL A 238 21.74 -2.17 0.71
N PRO A 239 21.33 -1.11 1.44
CA PRO A 239 21.66 0.25 1.06
C PRO A 239 23.18 0.48 1.07
N PRO A 240 23.77 1.05 0.00
CA PRO A 240 25.23 1.08 -0.18
C PRO A 240 25.93 2.06 0.78
N ALA A 241 25.28 3.19 1.08
CA ALA A 241 25.84 4.25 1.90
C ALA A 241 24.75 4.96 2.71
N ALA A 242 25.17 5.65 3.77
CA ALA A 242 24.32 6.54 4.53
C ALA A 242 24.11 7.85 3.75
N GLY A 243 22.89 8.38 3.77
CA GLY A 243 22.55 9.57 2.99
C GLY A 243 21.09 9.60 2.55
N LYS A 244 20.75 10.60 1.74
CA LYS A 244 19.42 10.76 1.14
C LYS A 244 19.40 10.07 -0.23
N PHE A 245 18.42 9.21 -0.45
CA PHE A 245 18.23 8.49 -1.69
C PHE A 245 16.79 8.62 -2.18
N ILE A 246 16.61 8.44 -3.48
CA ILE A 246 15.33 8.31 -4.14
C ILE A 246 15.20 6.89 -4.67
N LEU A 247 14.18 6.18 -4.19
CA LEU A 247 13.84 4.86 -4.69
C LEU A 247 12.68 4.97 -5.69
N THR A 248 12.94 4.59 -6.94
CA THR A 248 11.94 4.54 -8.01
C THR A 248 11.56 3.09 -8.25
N ILE A 249 10.25 2.80 -8.18
CA ILE A 249 9.68 1.50 -8.50
C ILE A 249 8.75 1.68 -9.71
N THR A 250 9.01 0.93 -10.77
CA THR A 250 8.29 1.00 -12.05
C THR A 250 7.78 -0.39 -12.41
N PHE A 251 6.52 -0.49 -12.80
CA PHE A 251 5.94 -1.69 -13.40
C PHE A 251 6.19 -1.67 -14.91
N GLU A 252 6.70 -2.77 -15.48
CA GLU A 252 7.12 -2.84 -16.89
C GLU A 252 5.99 -3.17 -17.88
N GLY A 253 4.73 -3.28 -17.42
CA GLY A 253 3.60 -3.48 -18.33
C GLY A 253 3.37 -4.93 -18.76
N THR A 254 3.69 -5.90 -17.88
CA THR A 254 3.42 -7.32 -18.11
C THR A 254 1.92 -7.58 -18.33
N PHE A 255 1.57 -8.57 -19.16
CA PHE A 255 0.18 -8.96 -19.47
C PHE A 255 -0.68 -7.82 -20.06
N ASP A 256 -0.14 -7.05 -21.01
CA ASP A 256 -0.80 -5.87 -21.63
C ASP A 256 -1.12 -4.73 -20.63
N GLY A 257 -0.39 -4.71 -19.50
CA GLY A 257 -0.47 -3.65 -18.52
C GLY A 257 0.17 -2.36 -19.00
N ILE A 258 -0.36 -1.23 -18.53
CA ILE A 258 0.27 0.06 -18.78
C ILE A 258 1.49 0.15 -17.87
N ALA A 259 2.68 0.19 -18.49
CA ALA A 259 3.93 0.42 -17.78
C ALA A 259 3.91 1.81 -17.11
N GLY A 260 4.47 1.90 -15.90
CA GLY A 260 4.49 3.17 -15.17
C GLY A 260 4.96 3.03 -13.72
N PRO A 261 5.22 4.17 -13.06
CA PRO A 261 5.60 4.19 -11.66
C PRO A 261 4.45 3.71 -10.77
N ILE A 262 4.77 2.96 -9.72
CA ILE A 262 3.76 2.58 -8.74
C ILE A 262 3.30 3.79 -7.93
N ARG A 263 2.15 3.69 -7.25
CA ARG A 263 1.63 4.78 -6.42
C ARG A 263 2.63 5.17 -5.33
N GLY A 264 2.98 6.46 -5.28
CA GLY A 264 3.94 7.01 -4.32
C GLY A 264 5.39 6.99 -4.79
N SER A 265 5.69 6.31 -5.90
CA SER A 265 7.00 6.38 -6.56
C SER A 265 7.12 7.73 -7.29
N PRO A 266 8.25 8.45 -7.17
CA PRO A 266 9.47 8.09 -6.43
C PRO A 266 9.35 8.29 -4.91
N PHE A 267 9.97 7.39 -4.13
CA PHE A 267 10.01 7.45 -2.66
C PHE A 267 11.32 8.08 -2.17
N ALA A 268 11.22 9.00 -1.21
CA ALA A 268 12.39 9.57 -0.54
C ALA A 268 12.80 8.69 0.65
N CYS A 269 14.02 8.17 0.62
CA CYS A 269 14.62 7.32 1.65
C CYS A 269 15.79 8.05 2.31
N THR A 270 16.01 7.87 3.62
CA THR A 270 17.19 8.41 4.31
C THR A 270 17.83 7.32 5.15
N PHE A 271 19.01 6.87 4.73
CA PHE A 271 19.74 5.81 5.42
C PHE A 271 20.70 6.39 6.44
N GLN A 272 20.65 5.86 7.67
CA GLN A 272 21.48 6.29 8.79
C GLN A 272 22.83 5.55 8.79
N PRO A 273 23.91 6.21 9.25
CA PRO A 273 25.22 5.57 9.36
C PRO A 273 25.21 4.48 10.45
N PRO A 274 25.94 3.38 10.24
CA PRO A 274 26.05 2.33 11.24
C PRO A 274 26.76 2.85 12.50
N SER A 275 26.04 2.86 13.62
CA SER A 275 26.57 3.21 14.95
C SER A 275 25.72 2.55 16.03
N ASP A 276 26.31 2.29 17.21
CA ASP A 276 25.61 1.64 18.33
C ASP A 276 24.33 2.37 18.76
N GLU A 277 24.34 3.71 18.72
CA GLU A 277 23.16 4.52 19.01
C GLU A 277 22.06 4.33 17.96
N MET A 278 22.45 4.32 16.68
CA MET A 278 21.50 4.17 15.58
C MET A 278 20.96 2.74 15.49
N THR A 279 21.72 1.73 15.89
CA THR A 279 21.23 0.34 16.00
C THR A 279 20.02 0.22 16.93
N ILE A 280 19.96 1.03 18.00
CA ILE A 280 18.82 1.07 18.92
C ILE A 280 17.66 1.90 18.33
N ARG A 281 17.97 3.03 17.68
CA ARG A 281 16.97 3.98 17.14
C ARG A 281 16.34 3.53 15.83
N CYS A 282 17.05 2.82 14.98
CA CYS A 282 16.60 2.38 13.66
C CYS A 282 15.76 1.09 13.71
N VAL A 283 14.96 0.86 12.66
CA VAL A 283 14.25 -0.41 12.48
C VAL A 283 15.27 -1.55 12.41
N PRO A 284 14.90 -2.76 12.87
CA PRO A 284 15.76 -3.92 12.74
C PRO A 284 16.08 -4.21 11.28
N SER A 285 17.19 -4.90 11.06
CA SER A 285 17.57 -5.47 9.77
C SER A 285 16.50 -6.46 9.32
N ILE A 286 16.01 -6.32 8.09
CA ILE A 286 14.94 -7.16 7.51
C ILE A 286 15.51 -7.89 6.31
N ALA A 287 16.11 -9.04 6.57
CA ALA A 287 16.70 -9.90 5.53
C ALA A 287 15.70 -10.95 5.02
N ARG A 288 14.79 -11.39 5.89
CA ARG A 288 13.82 -12.45 5.64
C ARG A 288 12.40 -11.96 5.89
N GLU A 289 11.44 -12.69 5.34
CA GLU A 289 10.01 -12.41 5.55
C GLU A 289 9.60 -12.46 7.02
N ASP A 290 10.17 -13.37 7.80
CA ASP A 290 9.87 -13.51 9.24
C ASP A 290 10.32 -12.28 10.05
N ASP A 291 11.30 -11.52 9.57
CA ASP A 291 11.84 -10.34 10.26
C ASP A 291 10.82 -9.17 10.28
N PHE A 292 9.81 -9.20 9.41
CA PHE A 292 8.68 -8.26 9.47
C PHE A 292 7.85 -8.42 10.76
N ASN A 293 7.93 -9.56 11.44
CA ASN A 293 7.28 -9.80 12.74
C ASN A 293 8.13 -9.31 13.93
N SER A 294 9.14 -8.48 13.71
CA SER A 294 9.93 -7.94 14.81
C SER A 294 9.09 -7.01 15.69
N SER A 295 9.11 -7.25 17.00
CA SER A 295 8.43 -6.43 18.01
C SER A 295 8.89 -4.97 17.98
N ASP A 296 10.16 -4.72 17.67
CA ASP A 296 10.70 -3.37 17.58
C ASP A 296 10.15 -2.60 16.37
N LEU A 297 9.99 -3.27 15.22
CA LEU A 297 9.37 -2.67 14.03
C LEU A 297 7.91 -2.33 14.31
N ILE A 298 7.16 -3.28 14.88
CA ILE A 298 5.75 -3.10 15.27
C ILE A 298 5.61 -1.93 16.24
N ARG A 299 6.45 -1.86 17.29
CA ARG A 299 6.42 -0.79 18.28
C ARG A 299 6.68 0.58 17.66
N LYS A 300 7.67 0.70 16.78
CA LYS A 300 8.03 1.97 16.12
C LYS A 300 6.92 2.46 15.21
N LEU A 301 6.39 1.56 14.37
CA LEU A 301 5.27 1.86 13.49
C LEU A 301 4.01 2.26 14.28
N TYR A 302 3.71 1.55 15.37
CA TYR A 302 2.56 1.81 16.21
C TYR A 302 2.68 3.13 17.00
N THR A 303 3.88 3.49 17.45
CA THR A 303 4.13 4.77 18.12
C THR A 303 3.82 5.95 17.21
N ASP A 304 4.26 5.90 15.95
CA ASP A 304 3.96 6.91 14.95
C ASP A 304 2.45 6.97 14.60
N THR A 305 1.83 5.79 14.46
CA THR A 305 0.38 5.65 14.25
C THR A 305 -0.42 6.33 15.38
N THR A 306 -0.03 6.11 16.63
CA THR A 306 -0.68 6.70 17.82
C THR A 306 -0.50 8.22 17.86
N LYS A 307 0.69 8.72 17.51
CA LYS A 307 0.97 10.15 17.41
C LYS A 307 0.07 10.81 16.36
N ARG A 308 -0.02 10.23 15.15
CA ARG A 308 -0.91 10.69 14.08
C ARG A 308 -2.38 10.66 14.48
N ALA A 309 -2.81 9.65 15.22
CA ALA A 309 -4.17 9.61 15.77
C ALA A 309 -4.46 10.79 16.71
N GLY A 310 -3.49 11.15 17.56
CA GLY A 310 -3.56 12.33 18.42
C GLY A 310 -3.64 13.63 17.61
N ASP A 311 -2.81 13.75 16.58
CA ASP A 311 -2.79 14.91 15.69
C ASP A 311 -4.11 15.07 14.94
N PHE A 312 -4.68 14.01 14.36
CA PHE A 312 -5.98 14.08 13.68
C PHE A 312 -7.14 14.41 14.64
N LYS A 313 -7.12 13.92 15.89
CA LYS A 313 -8.09 14.33 16.92
C LYS A 313 -8.00 15.83 17.22
N ARG A 314 -6.77 16.35 17.33
CA ARG A 314 -6.53 17.78 17.54
C ARG A 314 -7.01 18.60 16.34
N VAL A 315 -6.69 18.17 15.13
CA VAL A 315 -7.15 18.81 13.88
C VAL A 315 -8.66 18.83 13.80
N LEU A 316 -9.36 17.72 14.09
CA LEU A 316 -10.82 17.69 14.13
C LEU A 316 -11.40 18.69 15.14
N LYS A 317 -10.79 18.80 16.31
CA LYS A 317 -11.22 19.77 17.33
C LYS A 317 -11.01 21.22 16.84
N GLU A 318 -9.89 21.51 16.19
CA GLU A 318 -9.61 22.84 15.63
C GLU A 318 -10.52 23.17 14.44
N LEU A 319 -10.81 22.21 13.56
CA LEU A 319 -11.76 22.38 12.45
C LEU A 319 -13.21 22.56 12.92
N LYS A 320 -13.56 22.08 14.12
CA LYS A 320 -14.90 22.28 14.73
C LYS A 320 -14.96 23.49 15.66
N ALA A 321 -13.86 24.20 15.86
CA ALA A 321 -13.85 25.37 16.71
C ALA A 321 -14.73 26.49 16.12
N ASP A 322 -15.43 27.17 17.00
CA ASP A 322 -16.20 28.37 16.66
C ASP A 322 -15.26 29.55 16.43
N ILE A 323 -15.65 30.43 15.51
CA ILE A 323 -14.94 31.69 15.26
C ILE A 323 -15.50 32.72 16.24
N PRO A 324 -14.67 33.29 17.15
CA PRO A 324 -15.10 34.35 18.04
C PRO A 324 -15.68 35.55 17.30
N SER A 325 -16.68 36.21 17.87
CA SER A 325 -17.31 37.41 17.28
C SER A 325 -16.46 38.68 17.39
N ASN A 326 -15.32 38.65 18.09
CA ASN A 326 -14.45 39.80 18.24
C ASN A 326 -13.52 39.97 17.04
N ASP A 327 -13.14 41.21 16.75
CA ASP A 327 -12.42 41.52 15.51
C ASP A 327 -10.98 41.00 15.49
N VAL A 328 -10.31 40.92 16.64
CA VAL A 328 -8.90 40.47 16.73
C VAL A 328 -8.83 38.94 16.80
N ASP A 329 -9.47 38.30 17.79
CA ASP A 329 -9.37 36.85 17.95
C ASP A 329 -10.16 36.09 16.88
N GLY A 330 -11.24 36.67 16.34
CA GLY A 330 -11.97 36.13 15.19
C GLY A 330 -11.13 36.08 13.92
N LEU A 331 -10.33 37.12 13.66
CA LEU A 331 -9.42 37.17 12.51
C LEU A 331 -8.27 36.16 12.66
N GLU A 332 -7.67 36.07 13.87
CA GLU A 332 -6.60 35.12 14.16
C GLU A 332 -7.08 33.66 14.07
N ALA A 333 -8.28 33.38 14.62
CA ALA A 333 -8.91 32.06 14.50
C ALA A 333 -9.18 31.69 13.04
N LEU A 334 -9.67 32.64 12.23
CA LEU A 334 -9.92 32.41 10.81
C LEU A 334 -8.63 32.15 10.03
N LYS A 335 -7.57 32.92 10.28
CA LYS A 335 -6.24 32.70 9.69
C LYS A 335 -5.75 31.30 10.01
N LYS A 336 -5.81 30.90 11.28
CA LYS A 336 -5.38 29.58 11.74
C LYS A 336 -6.16 28.45 11.06
N ILE A 337 -7.48 28.57 10.92
CA ILE A 337 -8.32 27.55 10.25
C ILE A 337 -7.98 27.45 8.77
N LYS A 338 -7.82 28.58 8.07
CA LYS A 338 -7.45 28.61 6.64
C LYS A 338 -6.07 28.00 6.38
N ASP A 339 -5.08 28.35 7.20
CA ASP A 339 -3.73 27.79 7.11
C ASP A 339 -3.74 26.28 7.36
N LEU A 340 -4.53 25.83 8.35
CA LEU A 340 -4.71 24.42 8.65
C LEU A 340 -5.37 23.68 7.48
N MET A 341 -6.45 24.22 6.88
CA MET A 341 -7.10 23.62 5.71
C MET A 341 -6.16 23.53 4.51
N ARG A 342 -5.39 24.59 4.23
CA ARG A 342 -4.40 24.58 3.15
C ARG A 342 -3.33 23.51 3.37
N LYS A 343 -2.86 23.35 4.62
CA LYS A 343 -1.91 22.30 4.97
C LYS A 343 -2.51 20.90 4.81
N LEU A 344 -3.75 20.69 5.25
CA LEU A 344 -4.44 19.41 5.10
C LEU A 344 -4.64 19.00 3.65
N ASP A 345 -4.95 19.97 2.77
CA ASP A 345 -5.13 19.72 1.35
C ASP A 345 -3.79 19.38 0.67
N ASN A 346 -2.73 20.16 0.95
CA ASN A 346 -1.37 19.89 0.45
C ASN A 346 -0.86 18.50 0.86
N ASP A 347 -1.10 18.10 2.11
CA ASP A 347 -0.61 16.83 2.65
C ASP A 347 -1.61 15.66 2.41
N ARG A 348 -2.76 15.90 1.76
CA ARG A 348 -3.87 14.92 1.65
C ARG A 348 -3.44 13.62 1.00
N ALA A 349 -2.79 13.71 -0.16
CA ALA A 349 -2.37 12.54 -0.93
C ALA A 349 -1.29 11.73 -0.19
N ALA A 350 -0.33 12.41 0.44
CA ALA A 350 0.74 11.77 1.22
C ALA A 350 0.18 11.06 2.47
N ASN A 351 -0.73 11.71 3.19
CA ASN A 351 -1.39 11.12 4.36
C ASN A 351 -2.25 9.91 3.98
N GLN A 352 -2.99 9.98 2.87
CA GLN A 352 -3.78 8.85 2.38
C GLN A 352 -2.89 7.66 2.00
N LEU A 353 -1.81 7.91 1.25
CA LEU A 353 -0.85 6.88 0.89
C LEU A 353 -0.24 6.21 2.14
N LEU A 354 0.22 7.01 3.10
CA LEU A 354 0.85 6.50 4.32
C LEU A 354 -0.14 5.69 5.17
N GLN A 355 -1.41 6.10 5.21
CA GLN A 355 -2.47 5.35 5.90
C GLN A 355 -2.67 3.96 5.28
N GLU A 356 -2.76 3.90 3.96
CA GLU A 356 -2.92 2.65 3.22
C GLU A 356 -1.68 1.74 3.33
N GLN A 357 -0.47 2.31 3.28
CA GLN A 357 0.78 1.56 3.53
C GLN A 357 0.80 0.98 4.94
N THR A 358 0.41 1.77 5.95
CA THR A 358 0.37 1.33 7.36
C THR A 358 -0.62 0.18 7.53
N SER A 359 -1.84 0.32 6.99
CA SER A 359 -2.85 -0.73 7.06
C SER A 359 -2.38 -2.03 6.38
N ASN A 360 -1.85 -1.94 5.15
CA ASN A 360 -1.38 -3.13 4.43
C ASN A 360 -0.19 -3.81 5.13
N LEU A 361 0.71 -3.06 5.75
CA LEU A 361 1.83 -3.62 6.50
C LEU A 361 1.35 -4.40 7.74
N PHE A 362 0.39 -3.90 8.51
CA PHE A 362 -0.17 -4.65 9.65
C PHE A 362 -0.97 -5.89 9.21
N HIS A 363 -1.73 -5.80 8.12
CA HIS A 363 -2.41 -6.97 7.54
C HIS A 363 -1.41 -8.03 7.06
N TYR A 364 -0.29 -7.59 6.48
CA TYR A 364 0.78 -8.48 6.07
C TYR A 364 1.47 -9.14 7.28
N MET A 365 1.79 -8.38 8.32
CA MET A 365 2.30 -8.89 9.59
C MET A 365 1.36 -9.93 10.21
N LYS A 366 0.05 -9.69 10.18
CA LYS A 366 -0.95 -10.67 10.65
C LYS A 366 -0.94 -11.94 9.80
N LYS A 367 -0.77 -11.85 8.48
CA LYS A 367 -0.70 -13.01 7.57
C LYS A 367 0.52 -13.89 7.84
N ILE A 368 1.67 -13.30 8.19
CA ILE A 368 2.88 -14.04 8.55
C ILE A 368 2.84 -14.61 10.00
N GLY A 369 1.75 -14.38 10.74
CA GLY A 369 1.56 -14.93 12.09
C GLY A 369 1.92 -13.99 13.24
N ALA A 370 2.08 -12.68 12.99
CA ALA A 370 2.28 -11.69 14.05
C ALA A 370 1.01 -11.49 14.90
N HIS A 371 1.18 -11.35 16.22
CA HIS A 371 0.10 -11.04 17.15
C HIS A 371 -0.17 -9.52 17.19
N VAL A 372 -0.76 -8.97 16.13
CA VAL A 372 -1.01 -7.53 15.95
C VAL A 372 -2.50 -7.16 15.85
N ASP A 373 -3.39 -7.97 16.46
CA ASP A 373 -4.84 -7.77 16.34
C ASP A 373 -5.31 -6.42 16.88
N LYS A 374 -4.75 -5.98 18.02
CA LYS A 374 -5.10 -4.69 18.63
C LYS A 374 -4.63 -3.54 17.75
N GLU A 375 -3.38 -3.60 17.31
CA GLU A 375 -2.74 -2.59 16.47
C GLU A 375 -3.48 -2.45 15.13
N THR A 376 -3.94 -3.56 14.55
CA THR A 376 -4.72 -3.56 13.31
C THR A 376 -6.04 -2.79 13.49
N VAL A 377 -6.76 -3.02 14.59
CA VAL A 377 -8.00 -2.29 14.91
C VAL A 377 -7.74 -0.80 15.12
N ASP A 378 -6.66 -0.44 15.79
CA ASP A 378 -6.30 0.96 16.02
C ASP A 378 -5.91 1.68 14.72
N VAL A 379 -5.30 0.98 13.76
CA VAL A 379 -5.01 1.51 12.42
C VAL A 379 -6.27 1.69 11.58
N GLU A 380 -7.24 0.79 11.68
CA GLU A 380 -8.56 0.97 11.07
C GLU A 380 -9.31 2.17 11.68
N ASN A 381 -9.22 2.34 13.01
CA ASN A 381 -9.76 3.52 13.67
C ASN A 381 -9.06 4.80 13.21
N LEU A 382 -7.74 4.79 13.04
CA LEU A 382 -7.00 5.92 12.46
C LEU A 382 -7.51 6.27 11.05
N ALA A 383 -7.81 5.26 10.21
CA ALA A 383 -8.36 5.49 8.88
C ALA A 383 -9.73 6.18 8.94
N LYS A 384 -10.60 5.75 9.88
CA LYS A 384 -11.89 6.41 10.13
C LYS A 384 -11.70 7.85 10.59
N LEU A 385 -10.78 8.11 11.52
CA LEU A 385 -10.49 9.48 11.96
C LEU A 385 -10.00 10.37 10.81
N PHE A 386 -9.16 9.87 9.92
CA PHE A 386 -8.72 10.62 8.74
C PHE A 386 -9.88 10.88 7.78
N HIS A 387 -10.77 9.91 7.58
CA HIS A 387 -11.99 10.09 6.81
C HIS A 387 -12.90 11.17 7.43
N ASP A 388 -13.10 11.16 8.75
CA ASP A 388 -13.87 12.17 9.46
C ASP A 388 -13.27 13.58 9.26
N VAL A 389 -11.93 13.71 9.22
CA VAL A 389 -11.26 14.98 8.88
C VAL A 389 -11.62 15.41 7.46
N GLN A 390 -11.57 14.50 6.50
CA GLN A 390 -11.90 14.80 5.10
C GLN A 390 -13.36 15.23 4.92
N VAL A 391 -14.29 14.63 5.65
CA VAL A 391 -15.71 15.00 5.64
C VAL A 391 -15.94 16.34 6.34
N GLN A 392 -15.21 16.64 7.41
CA GLN A 392 -15.34 17.89 8.16
C GLN A 392 -14.76 19.11 7.40
N CYS A 393 -13.79 18.90 6.50
CA CYS A 393 -13.18 19.98 5.71
C CYS A 393 -14.21 20.82 4.91
N PRO A 394 -15.06 20.23 4.05
CA PRO A 394 -16.06 21.00 3.29
C PRO A 394 -17.11 21.67 4.19
N ASP A 395 -17.54 21.02 5.27
CA ASP A 395 -18.47 21.63 6.23
C ASP A 395 -17.85 22.87 6.91
N THR A 396 -16.55 22.80 7.20
CA THR A 396 -15.80 23.91 7.78
C THR A 396 -15.61 25.03 6.75
N GLU A 397 -15.33 24.69 5.49
CA GLU A 397 -15.25 25.64 4.38
C GLU A 397 -16.53 26.45 4.21
N ALA A 398 -17.68 25.77 4.22
CA ALA A 398 -19.00 26.41 4.16
C ALA A 398 -19.22 27.33 5.38
N ARG A 399 -18.86 26.88 6.58
CA ARG A 399 -19.02 27.66 7.83
C ARG A 399 -18.16 28.92 7.84
N ILE A 400 -16.93 28.86 7.35
CA ILE A 400 -16.00 30.00 7.37
C ILE A 400 -16.21 30.96 6.19
N THR A 401 -17.08 30.65 5.24
CA THR A 401 -17.32 31.48 4.04
C THR A 401 -17.81 32.88 4.41
N GLU A 402 -18.86 32.98 5.24
CA GLU A 402 -19.42 34.28 5.63
C GLU A 402 -18.50 35.08 6.56
N PRO A 403 -17.89 34.50 7.62
CA PRO A 403 -16.83 35.18 8.37
C PRO A 403 -15.68 35.65 7.48
N THR A 404 -15.27 34.84 6.51
CA THR A 404 -14.22 35.22 5.54
C THR A 404 -14.62 36.45 4.74
N ARG A 405 -15.86 36.53 4.25
CA ARG A 405 -16.37 37.69 3.53
C ARG A 405 -16.30 38.95 4.40
N VAL A 406 -16.87 38.89 5.61
CA VAL A 406 -16.90 40.03 6.53
C VAL A 406 -15.49 40.51 6.89
N PHE A 407 -14.57 39.60 7.24
CA PHE A 407 -13.20 39.98 7.57
C PHE A 407 -12.41 40.46 6.34
N SER A 408 -12.69 39.92 5.16
CA SER A 408 -12.07 40.40 3.91
C SER A 408 -12.46 41.84 3.59
N GLU A 409 -13.75 42.19 3.72
CA GLU A 409 -14.24 43.56 3.49
C GLU A 409 -13.64 44.55 4.49
N LYS A 410 -13.58 44.18 5.78
CA LYS A 410 -12.91 45.00 6.81
C LYS A 410 -11.43 45.19 6.53
N THR A 411 -10.74 44.12 6.11
CA THR A 411 -9.30 44.16 5.82
C THR A 411 -9.02 45.01 4.58
N GLU A 412 -9.82 44.88 3.53
CA GLU A 412 -9.74 45.69 2.32
C GLU A 412 -9.93 47.18 2.64
N ALA A 413 -10.97 47.54 3.41
CA ALA A 413 -11.18 48.91 3.84
C ALA A 413 -9.97 49.46 4.62
N THR A 414 -9.40 48.65 5.52
CA THR A 414 -8.23 49.03 6.31
C THR A 414 -6.97 49.19 5.44
N ILE A 415 -6.81 48.38 4.39
CA ILE A 415 -5.69 48.50 3.43
C ILE A 415 -5.83 49.78 2.60
N VAL A 416 -7.03 50.09 2.10
CA VAL A 416 -7.29 51.32 1.35
C VAL A 416 -7.07 52.57 2.21
N GLU A 417 -7.47 52.54 3.47
CA GLU A 417 -7.16 53.62 4.42
C GLU A 417 -5.65 53.74 4.69
N TYR A 418 -4.96 52.60 4.79
CA TYR A 418 -3.53 52.56 4.99
C TYR A 418 -2.76 53.13 3.78
N GLU A 419 -3.16 52.77 2.56
CA GLU A 419 -2.57 53.32 1.34
C GLU A 419 -2.73 54.85 1.30
N LYS A 420 -3.92 55.37 1.64
CA LYS A 420 -4.15 56.81 1.78
C LYS A 420 -3.26 57.44 2.84
N LYS A 421 -3.01 56.76 3.96
CA LYS A 421 -2.11 57.23 5.03
C LYS A 421 -0.67 57.31 4.53
N ILE A 422 -0.16 56.27 3.84
CA ILE A 422 1.20 56.25 3.28
C ILE A 422 1.37 57.32 2.21
N LYS A 423 0.37 57.52 1.34
CA LYS A 423 0.40 58.59 0.35
C LYS A 423 0.48 59.98 1.00
N LYS A 424 -0.38 60.26 2.00
CA LYS A 424 -0.32 61.52 2.76
C LYS A 424 0.99 61.70 3.50
N TRP A 425 1.55 60.63 4.05
CA TRP A 425 2.84 60.68 4.75
C TRP A 425 3.97 61.02 3.77
N GLY A 426 3.97 60.43 2.58
CA GLY A 426 4.91 60.78 1.52
C GLY A 426 4.79 62.22 1.02
N ASP A 427 3.56 62.73 0.87
CA ASP A 427 3.33 64.14 0.53
C ASP A 427 3.83 65.07 1.66
N THR A 428 3.61 64.68 2.93
CA THR A 428 4.06 65.44 4.10
C THR A 428 5.58 65.49 4.15
N ILE A 429 6.26 64.36 3.93
CA ILE A 429 7.73 64.27 3.91
C ILE A 429 8.33 65.30 2.94
N LYS A 430 7.73 65.47 1.76
CA LYS A 430 8.19 66.44 0.74
C LYS A 430 7.98 67.91 1.10
N THR A 431 7.17 68.19 2.11
CA THR A 431 6.90 69.55 2.61
C THR A 431 7.68 69.91 3.87
N LEU A 432 8.45 68.96 4.43
CA LEU A 432 9.19 69.18 5.67
C LEU A 432 10.38 70.13 5.47
N ASP A 433 10.67 70.91 6.50
CA ASP A 433 11.68 71.98 6.47
C ASP A 433 13.10 71.52 6.16
N PHE A 434 13.40 70.21 6.24
CA PHE A 434 14.72 69.70 5.89
C PHE A 434 15.01 69.74 4.38
N TRP A 435 13.99 69.97 3.53
CA TRP A 435 14.16 70.27 2.11
C TRP A 435 14.46 71.75 1.83
N ASP A 436 14.28 72.65 2.82
CA ASP A 436 14.63 74.07 2.70
C ASP A 436 16.07 74.30 3.20
N SER A 437 16.86 74.97 2.37
CA SER A 437 18.25 75.40 2.61
C SER A 437 18.49 76.24 3.88
N LYS A 438 17.43 76.62 4.61
CA LYS A 438 17.48 77.48 5.81
C LYS A 438 17.66 76.72 7.12
N LEU A 439 17.59 75.39 7.14
CA LEU A 439 17.74 74.59 8.36
C LEU A 439 19.22 74.26 8.65
N GLU A 440 19.61 74.23 9.93
CA GLU A 440 20.96 73.80 10.33
C GLU A 440 21.17 72.29 10.05
N PRO A 441 22.34 71.86 9.52
CA PRO A 441 22.58 70.47 9.11
C PRO A 441 22.33 69.43 10.19
N ASP A 442 22.73 69.70 11.44
CA ASP A 442 22.59 68.75 12.55
C ASP A 442 21.11 68.51 12.93
N LYS A 443 20.28 69.55 12.85
CA LYS A 443 18.82 69.45 13.10
C LYS A 443 18.07 68.82 11.92
N ALA A 444 18.60 68.93 10.70
CA ALA A 444 18.07 68.23 9.54
C ALA A 444 18.33 66.72 9.67
N LEU A 445 19.54 66.33 10.09
CA LEU A 445 19.92 64.92 10.30
C LEU A 445 19.05 64.25 11.37
N GLU A 446 18.84 64.90 12.52
CA GLU A 446 17.99 64.38 13.60
C GLU A 446 16.54 64.13 13.11
N LYS A 447 15.99 65.05 12.31
CA LYS A 447 14.65 64.89 11.71
C LYS A 447 14.60 63.74 10.69
N ILE A 448 15.66 63.52 9.90
CA ILE A 448 15.77 62.41 8.95
C ILE A 448 15.84 61.07 9.69
N GLU A 449 16.65 60.97 10.75
CA GLU A 449 16.73 59.78 11.60
C GLU A 449 15.37 59.44 12.24
N MET A 450 14.63 60.44 12.70
CA MET A 450 13.26 60.23 13.20
C MET A 450 12.31 59.67 12.12
N GLN A 451 12.42 60.13 10.86
CA GLN A 451 11.61 59.58 9.77
C GLN A 451 12.04 58.16 9.36
N LEU A 452 13.33 57.83 9.45
CA LEU A 452 13.84 56.46 9.23
C LEU A 452 13.28 55.48 10.27
N VAL A 453 13.21 55.86 11.54
CA VAL A 453 12.62 55.04 12.60
C VAL A 453 11.12 54.83 12.37
N GLU A 454 10.39 55.88 11.97
CA GLU A 454 8.97 55.74 11.63
C GLU A 454 8.76 54.87 10.38
N TRP A 455 9.65 54.96 9.39
CA TRP A 455 9.65 54.08 8.22
C TRP A 455 9.85 52.62 8.58
N ASP A 456 10.78 52.29 9.49
CA ASP A 456 10.99 50.91 9.94
C ASP A 456 9.77 50.36 10.71
N ASN A 457 9.07 51.20 11.46
CA ASN A 457 7.80 50.82 12.11
C ASN A 457 6.69 50.59 11.07
N GLU A 458 6.57 51.46 10.07
CA GLU A 458 5.58 51.32 9.00
C GLU A 458 5.90 50.15 8.07
N LYS A 459 7.18 49.79 7.87
CA LYS A 459 7.58 48.59 7.14
C LYS A 459 7.03 47.32 7.79
N LYS A 460 7.07 47.23 9.13
CA LYS A 460 6.50 46.08 9.87
C LYS A 460 4.98 46.01 9.68
N ARG A 461 4.28 47.14 9.78
CA ARG A 461 2.82 47.23 9.55
C ARG A 461 2.44 46.89 8.10
N CYS A 462 3.26 47.30 7.13
CA CYS A 462 3.09 46.97 5.72
C CYS A 462 3.23 45.45 5.50
N ALA A 463 4.22 44.80 6.13
CA ALA A 463 4.40 43.35 6.07
C ALA A 463 3.19 42.60 6.65
N GLU A 464 2.69 43.00 7.82
CA GLU A 464 1.49 42.39 8.43
C GLU A 464 0.25 42.50 7.52
N LYS A 465 0.03 43.65 6.88
CA LYS A 465 -1.07 43.86 5.92
C LYS A 465 -0.88 43.09 4.62
N SER A 466 0.38 42.91 4.20
CA SER A 466 0.74 42.09 3.04
C SER A 466 0.39 40.62 3.29
N ASP A 467 0.73 40.08 4.47
CA ASP A 467 0.37 38.71 4.87
C ASP A 467 -1.15 38.51 4.89
N LEU A 468 -1.91 39.47 5.42
CA LEU A 468 -3.38 39.42 5.40
C LEU A 468 -3.93 39.44 3.96
N SER A 469 -3.34 40.24 3.07
CA SER A 469 -3.76 40.27 1.67
C SER A 469 -3.53 38.95 0.91
N LEU A 470 -2.48 38.21 1.29
CA LEU A 470 -2.20 36.87 0.74
C LEU A 470 -3.18 35.81 1.27
N ILE A 471 -3.60 35.90 2.54
CA ILE A 471 -4.54 34.96 3.16
C ILE A 471 -5.95 35.09 2.56
N PHE A 472 -6.36 36.31 2.22
CA PHE A 472 -7.67 36.58 1.65
C PHE A 472 -7.69 36.64 0.12
N GLY A 473 -6.53 36.56 -0.55
CA GLY A 473 -6.44 36.42 -2.00
C GLY A 473 -6.51 37.74 -2.78
N PHE A 474 -6.19 38.88 -2.16
CA PHE A 474 -6.13 40.20 -2.82
C PHE A 474 -4.73 40.85 -2.76
N PRO A 475 -3.65 40.15 -3.17
CA PRO A 475 -2.29 40.72 -3.11
C PRO A 475 -2.11 41.97 -3.98
N HIS A 476 -2.94 42.15 -5.00
CA HIS A 476 -2.87 43.29 -5.92
C HIS A 476 -3.09 44.64 -5.22
N LEU A 477 -3.92 44.71 -4.17
CA LEU A 477 -4.22 45.94 -3.42
C LEU A 477 -2.99 46.51 -2.70
N MET A 478 -2.01 45.67 -2.38
CA MET A 478 -0.79 46.12 -1.69
C MET A 478 0.32 46.55 -2.64
N THR A 479 0.20 46.30 -3.96
CA THR A 479 1.27 46.55 -4.94
C THR A 479 1.73 48.01 -4.95
N ASP A 480 0.80 48.95 -4.94
CA ASP A 480 1.13 50.37 -4.99
C ASP A 480 1.63 50.88 -3.63
N THR A 481 1.14 50.32 -2.52
CA THR A 481 1.69 50.58 -1.19
C THR A 481 3.16 50.15 -1.08
N HIS A 482 3.53 48.98 -1.62
CA HIS A 482 4.94 48.51 -1.62
C HIS A 482 5.84 49.42 -2.48
N LYS A 483 5.36 49.87 -3.65
CA LYS A 483 6.08 50.84 -4.49
C LYS A 483 6.30 52.17 -3.75
N MET A 484 5.27 52.69 -3.09
CA MET A 484 5.37 53.93 -2.31
C MET A 484 6.33 53.77 -1.14
N MET A 485 6.29 52.66 -0.39
CA MET A 485 7.22 52.39 0.70
C MET A 485 8.68 52.29 0.24
N THR A 486 8.91 51.72 -0.94
CA THR A 486 10.25 51.64 -1.55
C THR A 486 10.73 53.03 -1.99
N ALA A 487 9.88 53.81 -2.66
CA ALA A 487 10.20 55.17 -3.06
C ALA A 487 10.50 56.08 -1.85
N LEU A 488 9.71 55.97 -0.77
CA LEU A 488 9.95 56.72 0.47
C LEU A 488 11.26 56.35 1.13
N ARG A 489 11.71 55.09 1.02
CA ARG A 489 13.03 54.71 1.52
C ARG A 489 14.14 55.39 0.74
N THR A 490 14.03 55.36 -0.59
CA THR A 490 15.01 56.00 -1.49
C THR A 490 15.01 57.52 -1.36
N ASP A 491 13.88 58.15 -1.03
CA ASP A 491 13.79 59.60 -0.81
C ASP A 491 14.41 60.04 0.53
N ILE A 492 14.51 59.13 1.53
CA ILE A 492 15.05 59.41 2.88
C ILE A 492 16.54 59.01 2.99
N GLU A 493 16.99 57.98 2.28
CA GLU A 493 18.41 57.58 2.13
C GLU A 493 19.19 58.54 1.23
#